data_AF-A0A9X8H2H7-F1
#
_entry.id   AF-A0A9X8H2H7-F1
#
_cell.length_a   1.000
_cell.length_b   1.000
_cell.length_c   1.000
_cell.angle_alpha   90.00
_cell.angle_beta   90.00
_cell.angle_gamma   90.00
#
_symmetry.space_group_name_H-M   'P 1'
#
loop_
_entity.id
_entity.type
_entity.pdbx_description
1 polymer ?
#
loop_
_entity_poly.entity_id
_entity_poly.type
_entity_poly.pdbx_seq_one_letter_code
_entity_poly.pdbx_strand_id
1 'polypeptide(L)'
;MHNDCAECPADSPDDKVFAVFWETQSNCQNLVGNPHTRFLTHIMWSFVEPGEDGTVPSEFQYWSQEHIKDCILQLRMYEICIHDVYTLKCDVVVVVAYVRFGFDGIDIDDETGNMKGTHQDWLTHHGPVVVNYLQALRDGLDAIQRPDEPRYLLTWDEFPSAWDPPDPTNEHYTGCISFHEDYDGWHRCYEPRISALVDMVNVMFYNIDSGDWVYELVLKDTLPVKAAAVIPKNKIVVDACSGQGCVSDQPIGQEVYNAGNGSAFYRGTMLWSATIDILLENLSSISRMGRAGNYGVKMPFRGKFT
;
A
#
# COMPACT_ATOMS: atom_id res chain seq x y z
N MET A 1 -30.59 -11.30 7.05
CA MET A 1 -29.79 -10.77 5.93
C MET A 1 -30.59 -9.65 5.32
N HIS A 2 -30.16 -8.40 5.54
CA HIS A 2 -30.71 -7.27 4.78
C HIS A 2 -30.16 -7.40 3.36
N ASN A 3 -31.06 -7.43 2.38
CA ASN A 3 -30.74 -7.55 0.95
C ASN A 3 -30.62 -6.15 0.32
N ASP A 4 -30.06 -5.23 1.11
CA ASP A 4 -29.94 -3.81 0.78
C ASP A 4 -28.50 -3.55 0.33
N CYS A 5 -28.01 -4.34 -0.64
CA CYS A 5 -26.69 -4.14 -1.24
C CYS A 5 -26.69 -2.78 -1.95
N ALA A 6 -26.18 -1.75 -1.28
CA ALA A 6 -25.88 -0.48 -1.90
C ALA A 6 -24.58 -0.62 -2.70
N GLU A 7 -24.54 -0.05 -3.90
CA GLU A 7 -23.29 0.09 -4.65
C GLU A 7 -22.28 0.87 -3.80
N CYS A 8 -21.05 0.38 -3.77
CA CYS A 8 -19.98 1.07 -3.09
C CYS A 8 -19.72 2.42 -3.76
N PRO A 9 -19.61 3.51 -2.97
CA PRO A 9 -19.26 4.79 -3.54
C PRO A 9 -17.90 4.67 -4.24
N ALA A 10 -17.75 5.38 -5.35
CA ALA A 10 -16.44 5.50 -5.98
C ALA A 10 -15.48 6.19 -5.02
N ASP A 11 -14.25 5.69 -4.96
CA ASP A 11 -13.17 6.27 -4.18
C ASP A 11 -12.99 7.76 -4.55
N SER A 12 -12.91 8.60 -3.53
CA SER A 12 -12.64 10.03 -3.62
C SER A 12 -11.27 10.36 -3.03
N PRO A 13 -10.53 11.34 -3.59
CA PRO A 13 -9.29 11.82 -2.99
C PRO A 13 -9.43 12.35 -1.55
N ASP A 14 -10.65 12.62 -1.09
CA ASP A 14 -10.93 13.07 0.29
C ASP A 14 -11.25 11.90 1.25
N ASP A 15 -11.44 10.69 0.72
CA ASP A 15 -11.72 9.51 1.52
C ASP A 15 -10.49 9.08 2.33
N LYS A 16 -10.74 8.70 3.58
CA LYS A 16 -9.69 8.27 4.49
C LYS A 16 -9.42 6.79 4.33
N VAL A 17 -8.17 6.49 4.00
CA VAL A 17 -7.73 5.11 3.79
C VAL A 17 -7.16 4.53 5.07
N PHE A 18 -7.67 3.35 5.44
CA PHE A 18 -6.93 2.39 6.23
C PHE A 18 -6.79 1.12 5.40
N ALA A 19 -5.59 0.89 4.87
CA ALA A 19 -5.24 -0.29 4.10
C ALA A 19 -4.52 -1.33 4.96
N VAL A 20 -4.56 -2.59 4.57
CA VAL A 20 -3.72 -3.64 5.16
C VAL A 20 -3.22 -4.59 4.09
N PHE A 21 -2.04 -5.15 4.30
CA PHE A 21 -1.61 -6.31 3.52
C PHE A 21 -2.20 -7.60 4.07
N TRP A 22 -2.67 -8.46 3.16
CA TRP A 22 -3.08 -9.82 3.44
C TRP A 22 -2.32 -10.80 2.54
N GLU A 23 -1.38 -11.49 3.16
CA GLU A 23 -0.60 -12.58 2.60
C GLU A 23 -1.52 -13.75 2.25
N THR A 24 -1.69 -13.96 0.94
CA THR A 24 -2.53 -14.98 0.33
C THR A 24 -2.10 -16.41 0.67
N GLN A 25 -0.91 -16.61 1.27
CA GLN A 25 -0.57 -17.88 1.91
C GLN A 25 -1.55 -18.26 3.03
N SER A 26 -2.15 -17.27 3.67
CA SER A 26 -3.03 -17.44 4.82
C SER A 26 -4.50 -17.50 4.42
N ASN A 27 -5.29 -18.29 5.17
CA ASN A 27 -6.72 -18.41 4.92
C ASN A 27 -7.44 -17.08 5.20
N CYS A 28 -7.91 -16.41 4.14
CA CYS A 28 -8.63 -15.14 4.21
C CYS A 28 -9.91 -15.16 5.05
N GLN A 29 -10.44 -16.34 5.40
CA GLN A 29 -11.56 -16.43 6.34
C GLN A 29 -11.22 -15.89 7.74
N ASN A 30 -9.94 -15.89 8.13
CA ASN A 30 -9.49 -15.24 9.37
C ASN A 30 -9.61 -13.71 9.30
N LEU A 31 -9.40 -13.13 8.12
CA LEU A 31 -9.63 -11.71 7.87
C LEU A 31 -11.14 -11.41 7.83
N VAL A 32 -11.91 -12.17 7.04
CA VAL A 32 -13.37 -12.03 6.92
C VAL A 32 -14.08 -12.11 8.28
N GLY A 33 -13.69 -13.05 9.13
CA GLY A 33 -14.29 -13.25 10.46
C GLY A 33 -13.85 -12.23 11.51
N ASN A 34 -12.94 -11.31 11.17
CA ASN A 34 -12.35 -10.42 12.15
C ASN A 34 -13.23 -9.19 12.43
N PRO A 35 -13.62 -8.90 13.68
CA PRO A 35 -14.46 -7.74 13.99
C PRO A 35 -13.76 -6.40 13.77
N HIS A 36 -12.43 -6.37 13.63
CA HIS A 36 -11.65 -5.16 13.38
C HIS A 36 -11.52 -4.82 11.89
N THR A 37 -12.00 -5.67 10.96
CA THR A 37 -12.18 -5.29 9.55
C THR A 37 -13.07 -4.07 9.38
N ARG A 38 -13.93 -3.78 10.37
CA ARG A 38 -14.73 -2.56 10.43
C ARG A 38 -13.91 -1.24 10.43
N PHE A 39 -12.60 -1.31 10.60
CA PHE A 39 -11.73 -0.14 10.49
C PHE A 39 -11.11 -0.01 9.11
N LEU A 40 -11.11 -1.10 8.33
CA LEU A 40 -10.41 -1.22 7.07
C LEU A 40 -11.26 -0.66 5.94
N THR A 41 -10.57 -0.17 4.93
CA THR A 41 -11.15 0.43 3.73
C THR A 41 -10.55 -0.19 2.48
N HIS A 42 -9.34 -0.75 2.60
CA HIS A 42 -8.61 -1.36 1.51
C HIS A 42 -7.90 -2.61 2.03
N ILE A 43 -7.83 -3.65 1.20
CA ILE A 43 -7.04 -4.86 1.45
C ILE A 43 -6.10 -5.06 0.26
N MET A 44 -4.81 -5.06 0.52
CA MET A 44 -3.75 -5.34 -0.43
C MET A 44 -3.44 -6.84 -0.39
N TRP A 45 -3.84 -7.58 -1.41
CA TRP A 45 -3.67 -9.03 -1.49
C TRP A 45 -2.25 -9.35 -1.97
N SER A 46 -1.39 -9.79 -1.06
CA SER A 46 0.03 -10.02 -1.32
C SER A 46 0.40 -11.51 -1.33
N PHE A 47 1.47 -11.94 -2.00
CA PHE A 47 1.96 -11.36 -3.23
C PHE A 47 1.60 -12.27 -4.38
N VAL A 48 1.54 -11.70 -5.57
CA VAL A 48 1.68 -12.52 -6.77
C VAL A 48 2.94 -12.17 -7.49
N GLU A 49 3.69 -13.22 -7.76
CA GLU A 49 4.85 -13.19 -8.62
C GLU A 49 4.39 -13.63 -10.02
N PRO A 50 4.48 -12.75 -11.02
CA PRO A 50 4.26 -13.14 -12.40
C PRO A 50 5.33 -14.15 -12.84
N GLY A 51 4.96 -15.05 -13.76
CA GLY A 51 5.92 -15.91 -14.45
C GLY A 51 6.86 -15.09 -15.33
N GLU A 52 8.00 -15.69 -15.73
CA GLU A 52 9.01 -15.03 -16.58
C GLU A 52 8.47 -14.53 -17.92
N ASP A 53 7.36 -15.10 -18.40
CA ASP A 53 6.65 -14.69 -19.62
C ASP A 53 5.55 -13.63 -19.36
N GLY A 54 5.45 -13.14 -18.13
CA GLY A 54 4.43 -12.22 -17.66
C GLY A 54 3.05 -12.83 -17.46
N THR A 55 2.94 -14.16 -17.53
CA THR A 55 1.69 -14.83 -17.16
C THR A 55 1.49 -14.77 -15.67
N VAL A 56 0.23 -14.65 -15.26
CA VAL A 56 -0.15 -14.66 -13.85
C VAL A 56 -0.75 -16.02 -13.52
N PRO A 57 -0.34 -16.64 -12.41
CA PRO A 57 -0.97 -17.87 -11.96
C PRO A 57 -2.49 -17.71 -11.81
N SER A 58 -3.24 -18.70 -12.27
CA SER A 58 -4.71 -18.74 -12.08
C SER A 58 -5.13 -19.11 -10.66
N GLU A 59 -4.17 -19.51 -9.82
CA GLU A 59 -4.34 -19.90 -8.43
C GLU A 59 -3.40 -19.05 -7.57
N PHE A 60 -3.92 -18.51 -6.47
CA PHE A 60 -3.11 -17.82 -5.48
C PHE A 60 -2.45 -18.86 -4.58
N GLN A 61 -1.22 -19.27 -4.93
CA GLN A 61 -0.30 -20.13 -4.17
C GLN A 61 -0.89 -21.43 -3.57
N TYR A 62 -1.82 -21.32 -2.62
CA TYR A 62 -2.48 -22.44 -1.92
C TYR A 62 -4.01 -22.47 -2.03
N TRP A 63 -4.68 -21.39 -2.47
CA TRP A 63 -6.14 -21.28 -2.49
C TRP A 63 -6.71 -21.21 -3.90
N SER A 64 -7.89 -21.80 -4.07
CA SER A 64 -8.62 -21.72 -5.34
C SER A 64 -9.10 -20.29 -5.60
N GLN A 65 -9.27 -19.96 -6.87
CA GLN A 65 -9.84 -18.68 -7.26
C GLN A 65 -11.24 -18.44 -6.69
N GLU A 66 -12.06 -19.49 -6.57
CA GLU A 66 -13.40 -19.38 -5.98
C GLU A 66 -13.34 -19.01 -4.50
N HIS A 67 -12.37 -19.55 -3.76
CA HIS A 67 -12.18 -19.22 -2.34
C HIS A 67 -11.80 -17.74 -2.14
N ILE A 68 -10.86 -17.23 -2.93
CA ILE A 68 -10.45 -15.81 -2.85
C ILE A 68 -11.62 -14.88 -3.22
N LYS A 69 -12.35 -15.21 -4.29
CA LYS A 69 -13.56 -14.46 -4.67
C LYS A 69 -14.62 -14.46 -3.58
N ASP A 70 -14.83 -15.58 -2.92
CA ASP A 70 -15.79 -15.68 -1.82
C ASP A 70 -15.37 -14.78 -0.65
N CYS A 71 -14.09 -14.77 -0.28
CA CYS A 71 -13.57 -13.84 0.73
C CYS A 71 -13.78 -12.37 0.34
N ILE A 72 -13.41 -11.98 -0.89
CA ILE A 72 -13.62 -10.62 -1.43
C ILE A 72 -15.10 -10.23 -1.35
N LEU A 73 -16.00 -11.11 -1.79
CA LEU A 73 -17.44 -10.85 -1.74
C LEU A 73 -17.93 -10.68 -0.29
N GLN A 74 -17.49 -11.54 0.63
CA GLN A 74 -17.84 -11.41 2.04
C GLN A 74 -17.31 -10.12 2.66
N LEU A 75 -16.09 -9.70 2.31
CA LEU A 75 -15.49 -8.44 2.77
C LEU A 75 -16.27 -7.23 2.27
N ARG A 76 -16.72 -7.25 1.01
CA ARG A 76 -17.59 -6.22 0.41
C ARG A 76 -19.00 -6.19 0.96
N MET A 77 -19.50 -7.31 1.48
CA MET A 77 -20.82 -7.39 2.10
C MET A 77 -20.87 -6.78 3.50
N TYR A 78 -19.74 -6.52 4.14
CA TYR A 78 -19.74 -5.73 5.37
C TYR A 78 -20.21 -4.31 5.06
N GLU A 79 -20.76 -3.62 6.06
CA GLU A 79 -21.25 -2.24 5.94
C GLU A 79 -20.15 -1.22 5.53
N ILE A 80 -18.95 -1.69 5.19
CA ILE A 80 -17.83 -0.90 4.74
C ILE A 80 -17.46 -1.39 3.36
N CYS A 81 -17.51 -0.47 2.40
CA CYS A 81 -16.94 -0.70 1.09
C CYS A 81 -15.44 -0.82 1.24
N ILE A 82 -14.97 -2.06 1.11
CA ILE A 82 -13.55 -2.38 1.09
C ILE A 82 -13.14 -2.51 -0.37
N HIS A 83 -12.09 -1.77 -0.74
CA HIS A 83 -11.42 -1.92 -2.03
C HIS A 83 -10.35 -3.01 -1.92
N ASP A 84 -10.53 -4.08 -2.69
CA ASP A 84 -9.59 -5.20 -2.73
C ASP A 84 -8.58 -4.94 -3.85
N VAL A 85 -7.34 -4.63 -3.48
CA VAL A 85 -6.27 -4.24 -4.41
C VAL A 85 -5.23 -5.35 -4.46
N TYR A 86 -4.68 -5.57 -5.64
CA TYR A 86 -3.77 -6.68 -5.92
C TYR A 86 -2.32 -6.23 -5.93
N THR A 87 -1.44 -6.82 -5.10
CA THR A 87 -0.03 -6.38 -5.03
C THR A 87 0.91 -7.21 -5.89
N LEU A 88 1.68 -6.52 -6.73
CA LEU A 88 2.75 -7.09 -7.55
C LEU A 88 4.13 -6.86 -6.93
N LYS A 89 4.92 -7.92 -6.86
CA LYS A 89 6.35 -7.87 -6.52
C LYS A 89 7.18 -7.96 -7.81
N CYS A 90 7.69 -6.81 -8.26
CA CYS A 90 8.61 -6.60 -9.41
C CYS A 90 8.11 -6.80 -10.87
N ASP A 91 8.73 -6.01 -11.76
CA ASP A 91 9.08 -6.14 -13.20
C ASP A 91 8.14 -6.77 -14.25
N VAL A 92 6.84 -6.97 -14.02
CA VAL A 92 5.95 -7.40 -15.12
C VAL A 92 4.55 -6.78 -15.12
N VAL A 93 4.09 -6.43 -16.33
CA VAL A 93 2.75 -5.91 -16.65
C VAL A 93 1.70 -7.00 -16.46
N VAL A 94 0.89 -6.87 -15.41
CA VAL A 94 -0.16 -7.83 -15.06
C VAL A 94 -1.53 -7.14 -15.06
N VAL A 95 -2.20 -7.12 -16.22
CA VAL A 95 -3.59 -6.61 -16.34
C VAL A 95 -4.61 -7.75 -16.40
N VAL A 96 -4.18 -8.99 -16.70
CA VAL A 96 -5.10 -10.10 -17.04
C VAL A 96 -5.66 -10.86 -15.83
N ALA A 97 -4.92 -10.97 -14.72
CA ALA A 97 -5.43 -11.63 -13.50
C ALA A 97 -6.50 -10.78 -12.80
N TYR A 98 -6.29 -9.47 -12.81
CA TYR A 98 -7.12 -8.44 -12.21
C TYR A 98 -8.63 -8.62 -12.46
N VAL A 99 -9.04 -8.67 -13.73
CA VAL A 99 -10.46 -8.81 -14.14
C VAL A 99 -11.05 -10.14 -13.69
N ARG A 100 -10.24 -11.20 -13.59
CA ARG A 100 -10.74 -12.53 -13.27
C ARG A 100 -11.08 -12.69 -11.80
N PHE A 101 -10.36 -12.04 -10.89
CA PHE A 101 -10.63 -12.09 -9.45
C PHE A 101 -11.60 -11.00 -8.99
N GLY A 102 -11.75 -9.93 -9.76
CA GLY A 102 -12.67 -8.84 -9.47
C GLY A 102 -12.10 -7.83 -8.49
N PHE A 103 -10.78 -7.67 -8.44
CA PHE A 103 -10.10 -6.64 -7.64
C PHE A 103 -10.45 -5.22 -8.11
N ASP A 104 -10.28 -4.25 -7.23
CA ASP A 104 -10.57 -2.82 -7.40
C ASP A 104 -9.31 -1.99 -7.72
N GLY A 105 -8.12 -2.60 -7.67
CA GLY A 105 -6.89 -1.97 -8.16
C GLY A 105 -5.67 -2.88 -8.22
N ILE A 106 -4.56 -2.29 -8.62
CA ILE A 106 -3.22 -2.88 -8.57
C ILE A 106 -2.35 -2.01 -7.66
N ASP A 107 -1.64 -2.66 -6.76
CA ASP A 107 -0.61 -2.10 -5.90
C ASP A 107 0.76 -2.59 -6.37
N ILE A 108 1.74 -1.71 -6.35
CA ILE A 108 3.08 -1.99 -6.83
C ILE A 108 4.04 -1.88 -5.65
N ASP A 109 4.44 -3.04 -5.14
CA ASP A 109 5.46 -3.21 -4.11
C ASP A 109 6.80 -3.55 -4.78
N ASP A 110 7.31 -2.57 -5.51
CA ASP A 110 8.62 -2.64 -6.16
C ASP A 110 9.70 -2.25 -5.15
N GLU A 111 10.30 -3.25 -4.50
CA GLU A 111 11.40 -3.06 -3.56
C GLU A 111 12.76 -2.82 -4.25
N THR A 112 12.81 -2.60 -5.56
CA THR A 112 14.08 -2.27 -6.22
C THR A 112 14.55 -0.87 -5.83
N GLY A 113 15.82 -0.72 -5.44
CA GLY A 113 16.41 0.58 -5.14
C GLY A 113 17.83 0.71 -5.67
N ASN A 114 18.69 1.44 -4.97
CA ASN A 114 20.08 1.72 -5.34
C ASN A 114 20.99 0.49 -5.18
N MET A 115 20.58 -0.67 -5.69
CA MET A 115 21.33 -1.91 -5.66
C MET A 115 22.37 -2.02 -6.78
N LYS A 116 23.19 -3.07 -6.76
CA LYS A 116 24.21 -3.32 -7.80
C LYS A 116 23.60 -3.40 -9.21
N GLY A 117 22.42 -4.00 -9.34
CA GLY A 117 21.70 -4.14 -10.62
C GLY A 117 21.28 -2.81 -11.25
N THR A 118 21.11 -1.76 -10.44
CA THR A 118 20.74 -0.40 -10.91
C THR A 118 21.92 0.55 -10.92
N HIS A 119 23.15 0.03 -10.86
CA HIS A 119 24.39 0.81 -10.76
C HIS A 119 24.41 1.77 -9.56
N GLN A 120 23.71 1.43 -8.47
CA GLN A 120 23.55 2.28 -7.27
C GLN A 120 22.87 3.63 -7.56
N ASP A 121 22.20 3.76 -8.70
CA ASP A 121 21.44 4.94 -9.10
C ASP A 121 20.13 4.47 -9.75
N TRP A 122 19.18 4.13 -8.88
CA TRP A 122 17.87 3.65 -9.29
C TRP A 122 17.14 4.69 -10.14
N LEU A 123 17.21 5.97 -9.77
CA LEU A 123 16.47 7.03 -10.44
C LEU A 123 16.89 7.17 -11.90
N THR A 124 18.19 7.08 -12.19
CA THR A 124 18.69 7.17 -13.57
C THR A 124 18.47 5.89 -14.37
N HIS A 125 18.68 4.72 -13.76
CA HIS A 125 18.75 3.46 -14.50
C HIS A 125 17.46 2.64 -14.51
N HIS A 126 16.61 2.77 -13.50
CA HIS A 126 15.39 1.97 -13.35
C HIS A 126 14.12 2.81 -13.25
N GLY A 127 14.17 4.02 -12.70
CA GLY A 127 13.04 4.96 -12.65
C GLY A 127 12.31 5.15 -13.99
N PRO A 128 13.00 5.29 -15.14
CA PRO A 128 12.33 5.36 -16.45
C PRO A 128 11.59 4.08 -16.85
N VAL A 129 12.09 2.90 -16.44
CA VAL A 129 11.43 1.61 -16.69
C VAL A 129 10.14 1.54 -15.88
N VAL A 130 10.19 1.96 -14.61
CA VAL A 130 9.04 2.06 -13.71
C VAL A 130 7.94 2.94 -14.26
N VAL A 131 8.29 4.15 -14.68
CA VAL A 131 7.34 5.09 -15.29
C VAL A 131 6.67 4.47 -16.53
N ASN A 132 7.43 3.74 -17.35
CA ASN A 132 6.88 3.11 -18.55
C ASN A 132 5.87 2.01 -18.22
N TYR A 133 6.18 1.12 -17.27
CA TYR A 133 5.22 0.06 -16.91
C TYR A 133 4.02 0.62 -16.16
N LEU A 134 4.19 1.63 -15.29
CA LEU A 134 3.08 2.28 -14.59
C LEU A 134 2.14 2.99 -15.58
N GLN A 135 2.68 3.63 -16.61
CA GLN A 135 1.87 4.22 -17.68
C GLN A 135 1.08 3.14 -18.41
N ALA A 136 1.73 2.03 -18.78
CA ALA A 136 1.07 0.92 -19.46
C ALA A 136 -0.03 0.27 -18.60
N LEU A 137 0.20 0.12 -17.29
CA LEU A 137 -0.81 -0.35 -16.33
C LEU A 137 -1.96 0.64 -16.24
N ARG A 138 -1.68 1.94 -16.13
CA ARG A 138 -2.70 2.97 -16.04
C ARG A 138 -3.60 3.00 -17.28
N ASP A 139 -2.99 2.98 -18.46
CA ASP A 139 -3.69 2.94 -19.74
C ASP A 139 -4.51 1.65 -19.88
N GLY A 140 -3.94 0.51 -19.47
CA GLY A 140 -4.60 -0.78 -19.48
C GLY A 140 -5.83 -0.80 -18.58
N LEU A 141 -5.70 -0.35 -17.33
CA LEU A 141 -6.79 -0.23 -16.36
C LEU A 141 -7.88 0.73 -16.85
N ASP A 142 -7.51 1.89 -17.40
CA ASP A 142 -8.48 2.85 -17.93
C ASP A 142 -9.20 2.31 -19.18
N ALA A 143 -8.54 1.49 -20.01
CA ALA A 143 -9.15 0.87 -21.19
C ALA A 143 -10.17 -0.24 -20.86
N ILE A 144 -10.01 -0.92 -19.71
CA ILE A 144 -10.93 -1.98 -19.26
C ILE A 144 -12.02 -1.46 -18.31
N GLN A 145 -11.94 -0.22 -17.85
CA GLN A 145 -12.93 0.38 -16.95
C GLN A 145 -14.32 0.38 -17.59
N ARG A 146 -15.32 -0.10 -16.84
CA ARG A 146 -16.71 -0.04 -17.27
C ARG A 146 -17.35 1.31 -16.88
N PRO A 147 -18.30 1.85 -17.68
CA PRO A 147 -18.89 3.17 -17.41
C PRO A 147 -19.62 3.32 -16.07
N ASP A 148 -20.06 2.20 -15.49
CA ASP A 148 -20.81 2.08 -14.24
C ASP A 148 -19.96 1.56 -13.07
N GLU A 149 -18.67 1.29 -13.29
CA GLU A 149 -17.75 0.84 -12.24
C GLU A 149 -16.83 2.00 -11.80
N PRO A 150 -16.46 2.08 -10.50
CA PRO A 150 -15.40 2.97 -10.04
C PRO A 150 -14.12 2.81 -10.83
N ARG A 151 -13.32 3.88 -10.93
CA ARG A 151 -12.02 3.80 -11.59
C ARG A 151 -11.11 2.87 -10.78
N TYR A 152 -10.48 1.95 -11.48
CA TYR A 152 -9.54 1.02 -10.89
C TYR A 152 -8.32 1.75 -10.33
N LEU A 153 -7.96 1.44 -9.09
CA LEU A 153 -6.85 2.06 -8.37
C LEU A 153 -5.52 1.54 -8.89
N LEU A 154 -4.52 2.43 -8.96
CA LEU A 154 -3.11 2.09 -9.12
C LEU A 154 -2.33 2.70 -7.97
N THR A 155 -1.69 1.91 -7.12
CA THR A 155 -0.94 2.37 -5.95
C THR A 155 0.53 1.98 -6.02
N TRP A 156 1.36 2.68 -5.27
CA TRP A 156 2.82 2.54 -5.28
C TRP A 156 3.38 2.61 -3.88
N ASP A 157 4.18 1.61 -3.52
CA ASP A 157 4.92 1.59 -2.27
C ASP A 157 6.27 2.29 -2.43
N GLU A 158 6.58 3.16 -1.48
CA GLU A 158 7.79 3.97 -1.52
C GLU A 158 8.50 4.01 -0.17
N PHE A 159 9.83 4.10 -0.23
CA PHE A 159 10.67 4.20 0.94
C PHE A 159 10.57 5.59 1.58
N PRO A 160 10.65 5.68 2.92
CA PRO A 160 10.48 6.94 3.64
C PRO A 160 11.57 7.97 3.35
N SER A 161 12.77 7.51 2.97
CA SER A 161 13.90 8.38 2.60
C SER A 161 13.84 8.90 1.17
N ALA A 162 12.85 8.49 0.35
CA ALA A 162 12.91 8.72 -1.09
C ALA A 162 12.89 10.18 -1.52
N TRP A 163 12.41 11.06 -0.65
CA TRP A 163 12.37 12.52 -0.87
C TRP A 163 13.50 13.27 -0.17
N ASP A 164 14.36 12.58 0.59
CA ASP A 164 15.49 13.23 1.25
C ASP A 164 16.64 13.45 0.27
N PRO A 165 17.14 14.69 0.12
CA PRO A 165 18.19 15.00 -0.84
C PRO A 165 19.44 14.15 -0.63
N PRO A 166 20.16 13.81 -1.71
CA PRO A 166 21.43 13.12 -1.61
C PRO A 166 22.44 13.91 -0.77
N ASP A 167 23.01 13.27 0.26
CA ASP A 167 24.13 13.81 1.04
C ASP A 167 25.23 12.74 1.18
N PRO A 168 26.12 12.58 0.19
CA PRO A 168 27.17 11.57 0.23
C PRO A 168 28.22 11.83 1.32
N THR A 169 28.17 12.97 2.01
CA THR A 169 29.13 13.33 3.05
C THR A 169 28.66 12.96 4.46
N ASN A 170 27.38 12.62 4.61
CA ASN A 170 26.81 12.21 5.88
C ASN A 170 26.97 10.69 6.08
N GLU A 171 27.91 10.30 6.93
CA GLU A 171 28.22 8.89 7.24
C GLU A 171 27.08 8.12 7.94
N HIS A 172 26.05 8.83 8.44
CA HIS A 172 24.93 8.22 9.17
C HIS A 172 23.61 8.22 8.40
N TYR A 173 23.46 9.11 7.41
CA TYR A 173 22.24 9.22 6.62
C TYR A 173 22.52 9.96 5.31
N THR A 174 22.71 9.21 4.23
CA THR A 174 23.04 9.78 2.92
C THR A 174 21.80 10.24 2.15
N GLY A 175 20.62 10.19 2.76
CA GLY A 175 19.34 10.50 2.13
C GLY A 175 18.92 9.41 1.15
N CYS A 176 18.32 9.81 0.03
CA CYS A 176 17.77 8.88 -0.95
C CYS A 176 18.80 8.06 -1.75
N ILE A 177 20.10 8.32 -1.56
CA ILE A 177 21.20 7.59 -2.21
C ILE A 177 21.85 6.54 -1.31
N SER A 178 21.20 6.16 -0.20
CA SER A 178 21.71 5.10 0.67
C SER A 178 21.86 3.77 -0.07
N PHE A 179 22.93 3.05 0.25
CA PHE A 179 23.27 1.73 -0.30
C PHE A 179 24.14 0.96 0.69
N HIS A 180 23.79 -0.31 0.92
CA HIS A 180 24.56 -1.23 1.74
C HIS A 180 24.94 -2.46 0.91
N GLU A 181 26.23 -2.84 0.92
CA GLU A 181 26.73 -3.95 0.10
C GLU A 181 26.16 -5.33 0.50
N ASP A 182 25.74 -5.47 1.77
CA ASP A 182 25.28 -6.73 2.38
C ASP A 182 23.76 -6.91 2.34
N TYR A 183 23.00 -5.81 2.18
CA TYR A 183 21.54 -5.80 2.10
C TYR A 183 21.14 -4.86 0.94
N ASP A 184 20.90 -5.45 -0.23
CA ASP A 184 20.59 -4.75 -1.46
C ASP A 184 19.25 -3.97 -1.36
N GLY A 185 19.24 -2.66 -1.68
CA GLY A 185 18.13 -2.05 -2.40
C GLY A 185 16.95 -1.36 -1.68
N TRP A 186 16.96 -1.11 -0.37
CA TRP A 186 15.79 -0.47 0.32
C TRP A 186 15.78 1.06 0.37
N HIS A 187 16.48 1.70 -0.57
CA HIS A 187 16.55 3.15 -0.66
C HIS A 187 16.68 3.55 -2.12
N ARG A 188 15.96 4.59 -2.53
CA ARG A 188 16.05 5.20 -3.88
C ARG A 188 15.59 6.64 -3.81
N CYS A 189 15.98 7.45 -4.78
CA CYS A 189 15.40 8.78 -4.97
C CYS A 189 14.10 8.68 -5.75
N TYR A 190 13.07 9.39 -5.27
CA TYR A 190 11.73 9.36 -5.86
C TYR A 190 11.73 9.88 -7.30
N GLU A 191 11.05 9.17 -8.21
CA GLU A 191 10.80 9.61 -9.59
C GLU A 191 9.48 10.39 -9.66
N PRO A 192 9.50 11.73 -9.81
CA PRO A 192 8.30 12.56 -9.65
C PRO A 192 7.17 12.24 -10.64
N ARG A 193 7.50 11.67 -11.81
CA ARG A 193 6.50 11.27 -12.82
C ARG A 193 5.54 10.19 -12.32
N ILE A 194 5.94 9.38 -11.33
CA ILE A 194 5.08 8.36 -10.69
C ILE A 194 3.81 8.99 -10.12
N SER A 195 3.93 10.17 -9.48
CA SER A 195 2.80 10.88 -8.82
C SER A 195 1.59 11.14 -9.73
N ALA A 196 1.82 11.27 -11.04
CA ALA A 196 0.78 11.52 -12.03
C ALA A 196 0.04 10.24 -12.47
N LEU A 197 0.67 9.08 -12.28
CA LEU A 197 0.18 7.78 -12.75
C LEU A 197 -0.62 7.04 -11.68
N VAL A 198 -0.24 7.24 -10.41
CA VAL A 198 -0.78 6.50 -9.27
C VAL A 198 -1.84 7.32 -8.52
N ASP A 199 -2.80 6.62 -7.93
CA ASP A 199 -3.87 7.18 -7.10
C ASP A 199 -3.41 7.35 -5.65
N MET A 200 -2.50 6.48 -5.17
CA MET A 200 -1.90 6.56 -3.81
C MET A 200 -0.41 6.25 -3.83
N VAL A 201 0.31 6.85 -2.90
CA VAL A 201 1.69 6.50 -2.56
C VAL A 201 1.71 6.06 -1.10
N ASN A 202 1.99 4.78 -0.87
CA ASN A 202 2.12 4.20 0.45
C ASN A 202 3.57 4.34 0.89
N VAL A 203 3.80 5.12 1.94
CA VAL A 203 5.14 5.29 2.49
C VAL A 203 5.37 4.18 3.47
N MET A 204 6.23 3.22 3.11
CA MET A 204 6.65 2.08 3.94
C MET A 204 7.45 2.56 5.15
N PHE A 205 6.78 3.21 6.10
CA PHE A 205 7.41 3.96 7.18
C PHE A 205 7.78 3.05 8.36
N TYR A 206 8.56 2.01 8.03
CA TYR A 206 9.12 0.96 8.86
C TYR A 206 10.39 0.42 8.18
N ASN A 207 11.12 -0.50 8.82
CA ASN A 207 12.38 -1.05 8.29
C ASN A 207 13.45 0.02 7.96
N ILE A 208 13.47 1.12 8.73
CA ILE A 208 14.37 2.26 8.50
C ILE A 208 15.73 2.00 9.16
N ASP A 209 16.74 1.77 8.33
CA ASP A 209 18.10 1.44 8.78
C ASP A 209 18.95 2.67 9.14
N SER A 210 18.45 3.54 10.02
CA SER A 210 19.15 4.77 10.42
C SER A 210 18.82 5.29 11.83
N GLY A 211 18.05 4.54 12.61
CA GLY A 211 17.72 4.83 14.01
C GLY A 211 16.53 5.76 14.24
N ASP A 212 16.08 5.86 15.49
CA ASP A 212 14.84 6.54 15.91
C ASP A 212 14.71 8.00 15.43
N TRP A 213 15.82 8.72 15.32
CA TRP A 213 15.81 10.13 14.90
C TRP A 213 15.35 10.31 13.45
N VAL A 214 15.47 9.29 12.59
CA VAL A 214 14.96 9.35 11.20
C VAL A 214 13.44 9.29 11.18
N TYR A 215 12.79 8.59 12.12
CA TYR A 215 11.34 8.65 12.25
C TYR A 215 10.86 10.08 12.55
N GLU A 216 11.60 10.81 13.39
CA GLU A 216 11.31 12.21 13.68
C GLU A 216 11.53 13.10 12.44
N LEU A 217 12.65 12.90 11.72
CA LEU A 217 12.94 13.61 10.47
C LEU A 217 11.82 13.43 9.45
N VAL A 218 11.38 12.20 9.23
CA VAL A 218 10.37 11.87 8.23
C VAL A 218 9.04 12.53 8.55
N LEU A 219 8.61 12.49 9.81
CA LEU A 219 7.34 13.10 10.23
C LEU A 219 7.35 14.62 10.28
N LYS A 220 8.50 15.24 10.58
CA LYS A 220 8.58 16.71 10.74
C LYS A 220 9.01 17.46 9.49
N ASP A 221 9.74 16.80 8.59
CA ASP A 221 10.33 17.44 7.41
C ASP A 221 10.02 16.65 6.13
N THR A 222 10.40 15.37 6.04
CA THR A 222 10.33 14.62 4.77
C THR A 222 8.92 14.54 4.22
N LEU A 223 7.94 14.02 4.97
CA LEU A 223 6.55 13.95 4.50
C LEU A 223 5.88 15.32 4.36
N PRO A 224 5.88 16.21 5.38
CA PRO A 224 5.10 17.45 5.31
C PRO A 224 5.67 18.51 4.37
N VAL A 225 6.97 18.46 4.07
CA VAL A 225 7.68 19.46 3.24
C VAL A 225 8.17 18.85 1.93
N LYS A 226 9.04 17.83 1.97
CA LYS A 226 9.75 17.34 0.79
C LYS A 226 8.85 16.50 -0.12
N ALA A 227 8.19 15.46 0.43
CA ALA A 227 7.24 14.63 -0.31
C ALA A 227 6.03 15.46 -0.77
N ALA A 228 5.50 16.31 0.12
CA ALA A 228 4.36 17.17 -0.18
C ALA A 228 4.64 18.23 -1.27
N ALA A 229 5.91 18.49 -1.61
CA ALA A 229 6.27 19.38 -2.72
C ALA A 229 6.10 18.72 -4.10
N VAL A 230 6.05 17.38 -4.14
CA VAL A 230 5.94 16.59 -5.39
C VAL A 230 4.66 15.77 -5.47
N ILE A 231 4.13 15.32 -4.32
CA ILE A 231 2.93 14.50 -4.22
C ILE A 231 1.88 15.25 -3.39
N PRO A 232 0.62 15.38 -3.87
CA PRO A 232 -0.46 15.91 -3.05
C PRO A 232 -0.62 15.14 -1.74
N LYS A 233 -0.77 15.84 -0.60
CA LYS A 233 -0.88 15.19 0.72
C LYS A 233 -2.02 14.16 0.81
N ASN A 234 -3.09 14.39 0.06
CA ASN A 234 -4.24 13.49 -0.03
C ASN A 234 -4.01 12.27 -0.94
N LYS A 235 -2.79 12.06 -1.45
CA LYS A 235 -2.34 10.79 -2.05
C LYS A 235 -1.41 9.99 -1.13
N ILE A 236 -0.89 10.60 -0.07
CA ILE A 236 0.10 9.97 0.81
C ILE A 236 -0.63 9.10 1.84
N VAL A 237 -0.22 7.83 1.95
CA VAL A 237 -0.65 6.90 2.99
C VAL A 237 0.57 6.58 3.84
N VAL A 238 0.45 6.71 5.17
CA VAL A 238 1.58 6.50 6.10
C VAL A 238 1.49 5.10 6.68
N ASP A 239 2.39 4.22 6.29
CA ASP A 239 2.35 2.81 6.68
C ASP A 239 3.01 2.55 8.04
N ALA A 240 2.78 1.38 8.61
CA ALA A 240 3.45 0.84 9.79
C ALA A 240 3.57 -0.67 9.67
N CYS A 241 4.50 -1.28 10.39
CA CYS A 241 4.60 -2.74 10.47
C CYS A 241 4.05 -3.30 11.80
N SER A 242 3.63 -4.56 11.82
CA SER A 242 3.18 -5.28 13.02
C SER A 242 4.08 -6.46 13.37
N GLY A 243 4.48 -6.56 14.64
CA GLY A 243 5.09 -7.75 15.22
C GLY A 243 6.28 -8.28 14.42
N GLN A 244 6.22 -9.58 14.10
CA GLN A 244 7.25 -10.26 13.30
C GLN A 244 7.36 -9.77 11.84
N GLY A 245 6.45 -8.91 11.38
CA GLY A 245 6.52 -8.27 10.06
C GLY A 245 7.50 -7.10 10.01
N CYS A 246 7.88 -6.58 11.17
CA CYS A 246 8.92 -5.57 11.30
C CYS A 246 10.30 -6.24 11.28
N VAL A 247 11.12 -5.93 10.27
CA VAL A 247 12.50 -6.42 10.18
C VAL A 247 13.43 -5.59 11.08
N SER A 248 13.15 -4.31 11.23
CA SER A 248 13.85 -3.43 12.18
C SER A 248 12.95 -3.05 13.37
N ASP A 249 13.59 -2.69 14.48
CA ASP A 249 12.88 -2.04 15.58
C ASP A 249 12.24 -0.71 15.11
N GLN A 250 11.09 -0.39 15.69
CA GLN A 250 10.38 0.87 15.50
C GLN A 250 10.11 1.52 16.86
N PRO A 251 10.02 2.86 16.92
CA PRO A 251 9.65 3.55 18.14
C PRO A 251 8.34 3.02 18.74
N ILE A 252 8.26 2.95 20.07
CA ILE A 252 7.06 2.44 20.74
C ILE A 252 5.84 3.30 20.38
N GLY A 253 4.82 2.67 19.82
CA GLY A 253 3.57 3.31 19.44
C GLY A 253 3.61 4.03 18.09
N GLN A 254 4.67 3.83 17.29
CA GLN A 254 4.82 4.46 15.98
C GLN A 254 3.61 4.22 15.07
N GLU A 255 3.02 3.02 15.10
CA GLU A 255 1.84 2.66 14.32
C GLU A 255 0.62 3.53 14.68
N VAL A 256 0.45 3.88 15.96
CA VAL A 256 -0.62 4.77 16.43
C VAL A 256 -0.39 6.21 15.97
N TYR A 257 0.86 6.67 16.01
CA TYR A 257 1.24 7.99 15.50
C TYR A 257 1.03 8.09 13.99
N ASN A 258 1.43 7.06 13.24
CA ASN A 258 1.25 6.98 11.79
C ASN A 258 -0.24 7.01 11.43
N ALA A 259 -1.08 6.22 12.12
CA ALA A 259 -2.53 6.22 11.92
C ALA A 259 -3.20 7.57 12.25
N GLY A 260 -2.79 8.21 13.36
CA GLY A 260 -3.30 9.52 13.74
C GLY A 260 -2.94 10.61 12.72
N ASN A 261 -1.66 10.66 12.33
CA ASN A 261 -1.16 11.62 11.35
C ASN A 261 -1.73 11.37 9.96
N GLY A 262 -1.83 10.10 9.55
CA GLY A 262 -2.45 9.66 8.30
C GLY A 262 -3.87 10.20 8.17
N SER A 263 -4.69 10.02 9.22
CA SER A 263 -6.05 10.56 9.26
C SER A 263 -6.10 12.09 9.27
N ALA A 264 -5.23 12.75 10.03
CA ALA A 264 -5.28 14.19 10.24
C ALA A 264 -4.73 15.01 9.08
N PHE A 265 -3.65 14.56 8.44
CA PHE A 265 -2.84 15.38 7.53
C PHE A 265 -2.67 14.79 6.12
N TYR A 266 -2.92 13.49 5.95
CA TYR A 266 -2.66 12.77 4.70
C TYR A 266 -3.91 12.01 4.23
N ARG A 267 -3.78 11.11 3.26
CA ARG A 267 -4.88 10.27 2.79
C ARG A 267 -5.27 9.22 3.82
N GLY A 268 -4.29 8.66 4.52
CA GLY A 268 -4.58 7.51 5.35
C GLY A 268 -3.36 6.86 5.98
N THR A 269 -3.58 5.63 6.42
CA THR A 269 -2.56 4.74 6.96
C THR A 269 -2.68 3.35 6.33
N MET A 270 -1.61 2.58 6.41
CA MET A 270 -1.54 1.20 5.98
C MET A 270 -0.93 0.37 7.11
N LEU A 271 -1.09 -0.96 7.05
CA LEU A 271 -0.38 -1.88 7.93
C LEU A 271 0.20 -3.07 7.16
N TRP A 272 1.51 -3.27 7.33
CA TRP A 272 2.25 -4.49 7.01
C TRP A 272 2.43 -5.38 8.27
N SER A 273 1.62 -6.41 8.50
CA SER A 273 0.51 -6.89 7.69
C SER A 273 -0.62 -7.35 8.60
N ALA A 274 -1.83 -7.39 8.06
CA ALA A 274 -2.96 -7.95 8.79
C ALA A 274 -2.79 -9.43 9.09
N THR A 275 -2.05 -10.19 8.27
CA THR A 275 -1.79 -11.60 8.54
C THR A 275 -1.05 -11.79 9.85
N ILE A 276 0.05 -11.08 10.05
CA ILE A 276 0.85 -11.17 11.27
C ILE A 276 0.06 -10.60 12.44
N ASP A 277 -0.60 -9.45 12.27
CA ASP A 277 -1.38 -8.84 13.34
C ASP A 277 -2.51 -9.77 13.83
N ILE A 278 -3.22 -10.40 12.91
CA ILE A 278 -4.35 -11.28 13.22
C ILE A 278 -3.89 -12.62 13.77
N LEU A 279 -2.93 -13.27 13.13
CA LEU A 279 -2.61 -14.66 13.43
C LEU A 279 -1.60 -14.80 14.58
N LEU A 280 -0.74 -13.80 14.79
CA LEU A 280 0.40 -13.90 15.70
C LEU A 280 0.37 -12.85 16.81
N GLU A 281 -0.17 -11.66 16.55
CA GLU A 281 -0.14 -10.54 17.52
C GLU A 281 -1.51 -10.23 18.16
N ASN A 282 -2.50 -11.11 17.97
CA ASN A 282 -3.83 -11.02 18.58
C ASN A 282 -4.48 -9.64 18.38
N LEU A 283 -4.41 -9.09 17.16
CA LEU A 283 -5.14 -7.90 16.71
C LEU A 283 -4.69 -6.60 17.38
N SER A 284 -3.45 -6.56 17.83
CA SER A 284 -2.93 -5.44 18.60
C SER A 284 -2.84 -4.16 17.76
N SER A 285 -2.51 -4.24 16.47
CA SER A 285 -2.18 -3.09 15.64
C SER A 285 -3.41 -2.55 14.93
N ILE A 286 -4.17 -3.38 14.22
CA ILE A 286 -5.38 -2.95 13.49
C ILE A 286 -6.36 -2.25 14.42
N SER A 287 -6.59 -2.80 15.63
CA SER A 287 -7.50 -2.19 16.58
C SER A 287 -6.99 -0.85 17.11
N ARG A 288 -5.69 -0.71 17.37
CA ARG A 288 -5.12 0.54 17.92
C ARG A 288 -5.06 1.62 16.86
N MET A 289 -4.57 1.31 15.67
CA MET A 289 -4.52 2.22 14.52
C MET A 289 -5.91 2.68 14.08
N GLY A 290 -6.86 1.74 13.97
CA GLY A 290 -8.24 2.03 13.59
C GLY A 290 -8.90 3.07 14.51
N ARG A 291 -8.68 2.94 15.83
CA ARG A 291 -9.17 3.91 16.82
C ARG A 291 -8.41 5.23 16.76
N ALA A 292 -7.10 5.20 16.62
CA ALA A 292 -6.25 6.39 16.62
C ALA A 292 -6.57 7.32 15.43
N GLY A 293 -6.75 6.74 14.25
CA GLY A 293 -7.15 7.50 13.06
C GLY A 293 -8.65 7.72 12.91
N ASN A 294 -9.48 7.16 13.81
CA ASN A 294 -10.94 7.18 13.71
C ASN A 294 -11.45 6.64 12.36
N TYR A 295 -10.79 5.60 11.85
CA TYR A 295 -11.19 4.89 10.64
C TYR A 295 -12.47 4.09 10.89
N GLY A 296 -13.26 3.81 9.85
CA GLY A 296 -14.59 3.19 9.98
C GLY A 296 -15.70 4.10 10.50
N VAL A 297 -15.38 5.24 11.15
CA VAL A 297 -16.37 6.25 11.59
C VAL A 297 -16.39 7.47 10.66
N LYS A 298 -15.23 7.86 10.11
CA LYS A 298 -15.08 8.98 9.17
C LYS A 298 -15.34 8.60 7.69
N MET A 299 -15.76 7.36 7.43
CA MET A 299 -16.13 6.91 6.08
C MET A 299 -17.41 7.62 5.63
N PRO A 300 -17.58 8.02 4.35
CA PRO A 300 -18.81 8.64 3.88
C PRO A 300 -19.93 7.61 3.82
N PHE A 301 -20.56 7.35 4.96
CA PHE A 301 -21.91 6.79 4.99
C PHE A 301 -22.89 7.88 4.60
N ARG A 302 -23.24 7.93 3.32
CA ARG A 302 -24.50 8.54 2.90
C ARG A 302 -25.20 7.64 1.90
N GLY A 303 -26.10 6.81 2.43
CA GLY A 303 -27.21 6.29 1.65
C GLY A 303 -27.86 7.45 0.91
N LYS A 304 -28.07 7.27 -0.40
CA LYS A 304 -28.98 8.13 -1.15
C LYS A 304 -30.37 7.90 -0.54
N PHE A 305 -30.80 8.80 0.33
CA PHE A 305 -32.22 8.96 0.61
C PHE A 305 -32.83 9.62 -0.62
N THR A 306 -33.27 8.80 -1.58
CA THR A 306 -34.24 9.18 -2.61
C THR A 306 -35.54 8.46 -2.34
#